data_AF-A0ABD1ELI9-F1
#
_entry.id   AF-A0ABD1ELI9-F1
#
_cell.length_a   1.000
_cell.length_b   1.000
_cell.length_c   1.000
_cell.angle_alpha   90.00
_cell.angle_beta   90.00
_cell.angle_gamma   90.00
#
_symmetry.space_group_name_H-M   'P 1'
#
loop_
_entity.id
_entity.type
_entity.pdbx_description
1 polymer ?
#
loop_
_entity_poly.entity_id
_entity_poly.type
_entity_poly.pdbx_seq_one_letter_code
_entity_poly.pdbx_strand_id
1 'polypeptide(L)'
;MDSEFSDTSSEMEDNGAGSAKKRKKTGRMTDVMKVLRAESHELGPNCFCKRLQCFKNVSEDERKKILHDFNALGNNNKQNSYLAGLITILPVMRRRPRKSEHNARPNSASFAYRVCIKAFESKKKKVE
;
A
#
# COMPACT_ATOMS: atom_id res chain seq x y z
N MET A 1 -25.76 -67.80 -7.82
CA MET A 1 -26.79 -67.11 -8.62
C MET A 1 -26.40 -65.66 -8.63
N ASP A 2 -25.40 -65.40 -9.45
CA ASP A 2 -24.75 -64.11 -9.64
C ASP A 2 -25.71 -63.21 -10.40
N SER A 3 -26.26 -62.21 -9.71
CA SER A 3 -27.13 -61.22 -10.31
C SER A 3 -26.25 -60.16 -10.94
N GLU A 4 -26.09 -60.27 -12.26
CA GLU A 4 -25.37 -59.31 -13.09
C GLU A 4 -26.02 -57.92 -12.98
N PHE A 5 -25.25 -56.94 -12.50
CA PHE A 5 -25.68 -55.54 -12.42
C PHE A 5 -25.38 -54.89 -13.78
N SER A 6 -26.41 -54.72 -14.60
CA SER A 6 -26.30 -54.10 -15.92
C SER A 6 -26.05 -52.59 -15.78
N ASP A 7 -24.87 -52.16 -16.21
CA ASP A 7 -24.47 -50.76 -16.36
C ASP A 7 -25.12 -50.19 -17.63
N THR A 8 -26.13 -49.33 -17.47
CA THR A 8 -26.73 -48.57 -18.56
C THR A 8 -26.21 -47.13 -18.52
N SER A 9 -25.20 -46.88 -19.35
CA SER A 9 -24.70 -45.54 -19.65
C SER A 9 -25.77 -44.77 -20.43
N SER A 10 -26.37 -43.77 -19.80
CA SER A 10 -27.17 -42.75 -20.50
C SER A 10 -26.32 -41.50 -20.65
N GLU A 11 -25.77 -41.31 -21.85
CA GLU A 11 -25.13 -40.07 -22.27
C GLU A 11 -26.18 -38.96 -22.28
N MET A 12 -26.09 -38.03 -21.31
CA MET A 12 -26.89 -36.81 -21.29
C MET A 12 -26.18 -35.76 -22.14
N GLU A 13 -26.75 -35.47 -23.31
CA GLU A 13 -26.33 -34.35 -24.14
C GLU A 13 -26.51 -33.03 -23.38
N ASP A 14 -25.40 -32.29 -23.25
CA ASP A 14 -25.30 -30.96 -22.64
C ASP A 14 -26.06 -29.92 -23.48
N ASN A 15 -27.36 -29.78 -23.22
CA ASN A 15 -28.15 -28.68 -23.73
C ASN A 15 -28.06 -27.47 -22.79
N GLY A 16 -27.10 -26.59 -23.08
CA GLY A 16 -27.25 -25.15 -22.89
C GLY A 16 -27.46 -24.64 -21.46
N ALA A 17 -26.51 -24.90 -20.55
CA ALA A 17 -26.45 -24.19 -19.28
C ALA A 17 -26.03 -22.72 -19.50
N GLY A 18 -26.99 -21.80 -19.48
CA GLY A 18 -26.70 -20.37 -19.40
C GLY A 18 -25.78 -20.10 -18.20
N SER A 19 -24.54 -19.68 -18.47
CA SER A 19 -23.54 -19.48 -17.42
C SER A 19 -24.10 -18.57 -16.32
N ALA A 20 -24.24 -19.12 -15.11
CA ALA A 20 -24.67 -18.36 -13.95
C ALA A 20 -23.70 -17.18 -13.79
N LYS A 21 -24.18 -15.95 -14.02
CA LYS A 21 -23.37 -14.74 -13.88
C LYS A 21 -22.85 -14.69 -12.45
N LYS A 22 -21.54 -14.90 -12.29
CA LYS A 22 -20.86 -14.81 -10.99
C LYS A 22 -21.25 -13.49 -10.32
N ARG A 23 -21.83 -13.58 -9.12
CA ARG A 23 -22.26 -12.40 -8.36
C ARG A 23 -21.09 -11.42 -8.27
N LYS A 24 -21.32 -10.17 -8.68
CA LYS A 24 -20.31 -9.11 -8.61
C LYS A 24 -19.85 -8.99 -7.16
N LYS A 25 -18.54 -9.16 -6.91
CA LYS A 25 -17.94 -8.89 -5.60
C LYS A 25 -17.84 -7.38 -5.43
N THR A 26 -18.86 -6.77 -4.86
CA THR A 26 -18.74 -5.45 -4.25
C THR A 26 -17.91 -5.63 -2.98
N GLY A 27 -16.69 -5.08 -2.94
CA GLY A 27 -15.79 -5.21 -1.78
C GLY A 27 -16.44 -4.77 -0.47
N ARG A 28 -15.86 -5.18 0.68
CA ARG A 28 -16.40 -4.79 1.99
C ARG A 28 -16.24 -3.28 2.16
N MET A 29 -17.29 -2.59 2.60
CA MET A 29 -17.26 -1.14 2.83
C MET A 29 -16.12 -0.71 3.77
N THR A 30 -15.72 -1.58 4.70
CA THR A 30 -14.57 -1.35 5.58
C THR A 30 -13.26 -1.23 4.83
N ASP A 31 -13.09 -1.97 3.73
CA ASP A 31 -11.86 -1.93 2.94
C ASP A 31 -11.82 -0.66 2.08
N VAL A 32 -12.98 -0.24 1.57
CA VAL A 32 -13.14 1.07 0.90
C VAL A 32 -12.82 2.22 1.85
N MET A 33 -13.32 2.19 3.09
CA MET A 33 -12.99 3.23 4.08
C MET A 33 -11.50 3.27 4.44
N LYS A 34 -10.80 2.13 4.45
CA LYS A 34 -9.34 2.12 4.68
C LYS A 34 -8.62 2.83 3.54
N VAL A 35 -9.00 2.55 2.29
CA VAL A 35 -8.44 3.21 1.10
C VAL A 35 -8.72 4.71 1.15
N LEU A 36 -9.98 5.10 1.38
CA LEU A 36 -10.37 6.51 1.49
C LEU A 36 -9.59 7.26 2.57
N ARG A 37 -9.36 6.67 3.75
CA ARG A 37 -8.56 7.30 4.81
C ARG A 37 -7.09 7.44 4.43
N ALA A 38 -6.53 6.47 3.71
CA ALA A 38 -5.16 6.55 3.23
C ALA A 38 -5.02 7.63 2.13
N GLU A 39 -6.03 7.76 1.27
CA GLU A 39 -6.09 8.75 0.19
C GLU A 39 -6.48 10.15 0.66
N SER A 40 -7.23 10.29 1.76
CA SER A 40 -7.67 11.59 2.30
C SER A 40 -6.54 12.41 2.93
N HIS A 41 -5.34 11.84 3.09
CA HIS A 41 -4.20 12.56 3.61
C HIS A 41 -3.68 13.52 2.54
N GLU A 42 -4.04 14.80 2.65
CA GLU A 42 -3.53 15.84 1.76
C GLU A 42 -2.02 16.00 1.93
N LEU A 43 -1.31 15.87 0.82
CA LEU A 43 0.14 15.98 0.78
C LEU A 43 0.52 17.44 0.58
N GLY A 44 1.31 17.97 1.52
CA GLY A 44 1.94 19.28 1.37
C GLY A 44 2.92 19.33 0.18
N PRO A 45 3.42 20.55 -0.15
CA PRO A 45 4.38 20.73 -1.23
C PRO A 45 5.65 19.89 -0.97
N ASN A 46 6.28 19.43 -2.05
CA ASN A 46 7.50 18.64 -1.93
C ASN A 46 8.59 19.46 -1.22
N CYS A 47 9.19 18.89 -0.17
CA CYS A 47 10.26 19.54 0.58
C CYS A 47 11.58 19.68 -0.21
N PHE A 48 11.69 19.06 -1.40
CA PHE A 48 12.87 19.04 -2.28
C PHE A 48 14.19 18.62 -1.62
N CYS A 49 14.09 17.99 -0.45
CA CYS A 49 15.25 17.56 0.33
C CYS A 49 15.90 16.36 -0.35
N LYS A 50 17.18 16.48 -0.69
CA LYS A 50 17.96 15.36 -1.22
C LYS A 50 18.38 14.43 -0.07
N ARG A 51 18.50 13.12 -0.32
CA ARG A 51 19.16 12.12 0.56
C ARG A 51 18.82 12.26 2.07
N LEU A 52 17.54 12.20 2.42
CA LEU A 52 17.06 12.22 3.82
C LEU A 52 17.49 13.47 4.62
N GLN A 53 17.93 14.55 3.96
CA GLN A 53 18.26 15.80 4.66
C GLN A 53 17.03 16.50 5.26
N CYS A 54 15.81 15.96 5.05
CA CYS A 54 14.59 16.40 5.72
C CYS A 54 14.78 16.46 7.22
N PHE A 55 15.50 15.50 7.82
CA PHE A 55 15.77 15.52 9.25
C PHE A 55 16.48 16.80 9.67
N LYS A 56 17.46 17.32 8.91
CA LYS A 56 18.11 18.59 9.25
C LYS A 56 17.16 19.79 9.20
N ASN A 57 16.15 19.74 8.34
CA ASN A 57 15.17 20.82 8.21
C ASN A 57 14.07 20.74 9.28
N VAL A 58 13.79 19.55 9.81
CA VAL A 58 12.86 19.36 10.92
C VAL A 58 13.59 19.62 12.24
N SER A 59 13.13 20.66 12.94
CA SER A 59 13.65 21.04 14.26
C SER A 59 13.47 19.92 15.28
N GLU A 60 14.29 19.92 16.33
CA GLU A 60 14.21 18.90 17.38
C GLU A 60 12.84 18.92 18.09
N ASP A 61 12.28 20.11 18.29
CA ASP A 61 10.96 20.30 18.91
C ASP A 61 9.84 19.69 18.08
N GLU A 62 9.89 19.83 16.74
CA GLU A 62 8.94 19.20 15.85
C GLU A 62 9.06 17.68 15.88
N ARG A 63 10.28 17.13 15.95
CA ARG A 63 10.48 15.68 16.07
C ARG A 63 9.88 15.16 17.38
N LYS A 64 10.09 15.89 18.49
CA LYS A 64 9.49 15.57 19.79
C LYS A 64 7.96 15.59 19.71
N LYS A 65 7.38 16.59 19.04
CA LYS A 65 5.92 16.67 18.81
C LYS A 65 5.40 15.49 17.97
N ILE A 66 6.08 15.16 16.88
CA ILE A 66 5.70 14.00 16.03
C ILE A 66 5.73 12.71 16.85
N LEU A 67 6.78 12.51 17.66
CA LEU A 67 6.91 11.33 18.50
C LEU A 67 5.85 11.29 19.61
N HIS A 68 5.57 12.43 20.23
CA HIS A 68 4.51 12.57 21.22
C HIS A 68 3.13 12.25 20.61
N ASP A 69 2.80 12.84 19.46
CA ASP A 69 1.53 12.60 18.75
C ASP A 69 1.40 11.12 18.35
N PHE A 70 2.49 10.48 17.92
CA PHE A 70 2.52 9.05 17.61
C PHE A 70 2.30 8.17 18.84
N ASN A 71 2.97 8.48 19.95
CA ASN A 71 2.82 7.73 21.21
C ASN A 71 1.44 7.93 21.83
N ALA A 72 0.83 9.11 21.65
CA ALA A 72 -0.53 9.42 22.10
C ALA A 72 -1.61 8.55 21.42
N LEU A 73 -1.31 7.91 20.28
CA LEU A 73 -2.24 6.96 19.65
C LEU A 73 -2.51 5.72 20.53
N GLY A 74 -1.58 5.37 21.43
CA GLY A 74 -1.68 4.36 22.49
C GLY A 74 -1.75 2.89 22.04
N ASN A 75 -2.56 2.58 21.03
CA ASN A 75 -2.79 1.22 20.55
C ASN A 75 -1.85 0.89 19.38
N ASN A 76 -1.15 -0.25 19.46
CA ASN A 76 -0.25 -0.74 18.42
C ASN A 76 -0.93 -0.84 17.03
N ASN A 77 -2.19 -1.26 16.97
CA ASN A 77 -2.93 -1.33 15.71
C ASN A 77 -3.16 0.05 15.09
N LYS A 78 -3.43 1.06 15.92
CA LYS A 78 -3.60 2.45 15.47
C LYS A 78 -2.27 3.04 15.01
N GLN A 79 -1.19 2.78 15.75
CA GLN A 79 0.17 3.17 15.38
C GLN A 79 0.60 2.55 14.04
N ASN A 80 0.37 1.26 13.84
CA ASN A 80 0.68 0.58 12.58
C ASN A 80 -0.15 1.12 11.42
N SER A 81 -1.44 1.39 11.65
CA SER A 81 -2.32 1.98 10.64
C SER A 81 -1.87 3.40 10.26
N TYR A 82 -1.43 4.19 11.25
CA TYR A 82 -0.88 5.51 11.03
C TYR A 82 0.41 5.45 10.20
N LEU A 83 1.37 4.59 10.55
CA LEU A 83 2.60 4.41 9.79
C LEU A 83 2.32 3.90 8.37
N ALA A 84 1.38 2.97 8.20
CA ALA A 84 0.98 2.45 6.89
C ALA A 84 0.41 3.56 6.00
N GLY A 85 -0.37 4.50 6.55
CA GLY A 85 -0.88 5.67 5.84
C GLY A 85 0.20 6.67 5.40
N LEU A 86 1.40 6.62 6.00
CA LEU A 86 2.53 7.48 5.64
C LEU A 86 3.47 6.86 4.59
N ILE A 87 3.24 5.61 4.19
CA ILE A 87 4.06 4.89 3.21
C ILE A 87 3.35 4.92 1.86
N THR A 88 4.02 5.45 0.84
CA THR A 88 3.56 5.35 -0.54
C THR A 88 4.35 4.27 -1.27
N ILE A 89 3.65 3.30 -1.86
CA ILE A 89 4.25 2.28 -2.72
C ILE A 89 4.40 2.87 -4.13
N LEU A 90 5.62 2.84 -4.66
CA LEU A 90 5.96 3.37 -5.98
C LEU A 90 6.42 2.22 -6.90
N PRO A 91 6.04 2.23 -8.18
CA PRO A 91 6.56 1.29 -9.15
C PRO A 91 8.06 1.51 -9.37
N VAL A 92 8.81 0.43 -9.61
CA VAL A 92 10.25 0.50 -9.87
C VAL A 92 10.49 1.13 -11.24
N MET A 93 10.90 2.40 -11.28
CA MET A 93 11.11 3.14 -12.53
C MET A 93 12.34 2.69 -13.33
N ARG A 94 13.41 2.24 -12.65
CA ARG A 94 14.62 1.75 -13.33
C ARG A 94 15.35 0.71 -12.51
N ARG A 95 15.71 -0.40 -13.15
CA ARG A 95 16.56 -1.45 -12.57
C ARG A 95 18.01 -1.21 -12.97
N ARG A 96 18.94 -1.31 -12.02
CA ARG A 96 20.39 -1.30 -12.24
C ARG A 96 21.01 -2.54 -11.61
N PRO A 97 20.73 -3.74 -12.17
CA PRO A 97 21.30 -4.97 -11.64
C PRO A 97 22.83 -4.91 -11.76
N ARG A 98 23.54 -5.21 -10.67
CA ARG A 98 25.01 -5.33 -10.65
C ARG A 98 25.49 -6.76 -10.91
N LYS A 99 24.57 -7.74 -10.82
CA LYS A 99 24.82 -9.17 -11.00
C LYS A 99 24.14 -9.65 -12.27
N SER A 100 24.59 -10.79 -12.80
CA SER A 100 23.92 -11.47 -13.91
C SER A 100 22.46 -11.77 -13.58
N GLU A 101 21.62 -11.82 -14.60
CA GLU A 101 20.16 -11.92 -14.49
C GLU A 101 19.71 -13.12 -13.65
N HIS A 102 20.40 -14.25 -13.77
CA HIS A 102 20.15 -15.47 -12.98
C HIS A 102 20.37 -15.31 -11.47
N ASN A 103 21.21 -14.36 -11.04
CA ASN A 103 21.54 -14.13 -9.62
C ASN A 103 20.93 -12.84 -9.07
N ALA A 104 20.26 -12.05 -9.92
CA ALA A 104 19.64 -10.80 -9.51
C ALA A 104 18.28 -11.09 -8.85
N ARG A 105 18.10 -10.62 -7.61
CA ARG A 105 16.79 -10.57 -6.95
C ARG A 105 16.26 -9.13 -7.03
N PRO A 106 15.54 -8.75 -8.10
CA PRO A 106 15.04 -7.39 -8.22
C PRO A 106 13.94 -7.13 -7.18
N ASN A 107 13.95 -5.93 -6.60
CA ASN A 107 12.82 -5.46 -5.81
C ASN A 107 11.60 -5.31 -6.72
N SER A 108 10.43 -5.73 -6.23
CA SER A 108 9.15 -5.59 -6.94
C SER A 108 8.60 -4.16 -6.84
N ALA A 109 8.89 -3.44 -5.76
CA ALA A 109 8.40 -2.08 -5.50
C ALA A 109 9.48 -1.19 -4.87
N SER A 110 9.27 0.11 -4.96
CA SER A 110 9.99 1.13 -4.19
C SER A 110 9.04 1.76 -3.16
N PHE A 111 9.56 2.31 -2.08
CA PHE A 111 8.76 2.90 -1.00
C PHE A 111 9.19 4.34 -0.75
N ALA A 112 8.23 5.22 -0.54
CA ALA A 112 8.46 6.58 -0.08
C ALA A 112 7.83 6.77 1.30
N TYR A 113 8.61 7.33 2.24
CA TYR A 113 8.20 7.60 3.60
C TYR A 113 7.89 9.08 3.77
N ARG A 114 6.73 9.40 4.33
CA ARG A 114 6.26 10.77 4.51
C ARG A 114 6.15 11.10 6.00
N VAL A 115 6.26 12.39 6.33
CA VAL A 115 6.07 12.90 7.69
C VAL A 115 5.13 14.09 7.64
N CYS A 116 4.20 14.18 8.59
CA CYS A 116 3.30 15.31 8.72
C CYS A 116 3.92 16.35 9.65
N ILE A 117 4.15 17.56 9.13
CA ILE A 117 4.66 18.70 9.89
C ILE A 117 3.57 19.76 9.91
N LYS A 118 3.08 20.13 11.10
CA LYS A 118 1.96 21.08 11.26
C LYS A 118 2.34 22.53 10.94
N ALA A 119 3.63 22.86 10.90
CA ALA A 119 4.12 24.21 10.64
C ALA A 119 5.24 24.19 9.57
N PHE A 120 4.87 24.13 8.29
CA PHE A 120 5.86 24.31 7.22
C PHE A 120 5.92 25.79 6.82
N GLU A 121 6.45 26.65 7.70
CA GLU A 121 6.81 28.00 7.29
C GLU A 121 8.02 27.91 6.35
N SER A 122 7.75 28.18 5.07
CA SER A 122 8.73 28.15 4.00
C SER A 122 9.76 29.26 4.24
N LYS A 123 10.85 28.96 4.94
CA LYS A 123 12.03 29.83 4.97
C LYS A 123 12.64 29.83 3.57
N LYS A 124 12.14 30.70 2.68
CA LYS A 124 12.75 31.02 1.39
C LYS A 124 14.17 31.49 1.69
N LYS A 125 15.16 30.62 1.48
CA LYS A 125 16.57 31.03 1.46
C LYS A 125 16.73 32.00 0.29
N LYS A 126 16.85 33.29 0.61
CA LYS A 126 17.29 34.35 -0.30
C LYS A 126 18.70 33.95 -0.74
N VAL A 127 18.85 33.64 -2.02
CA VAL A 127 20.16 33.49 -2.65
C VAL A 127 20.60 34.91 -2.99
N GLU A 128 21.62 35.39 -2.30
CA GLU A 128 22.44 36.53 -2.74
C GLU A 128 23.47 36.05 -3.76
#